data_AF-A0A961ZJI3-F1
#
_entry.id   AF-A0A961ZJI3-F1
#
_cell.length_a   1.000
_cell.length_b   1.000
_cell.length_c   1.000
_cell.angle_alpha   90.00
_cell.angle_beta   90.00
_cell.angle_gamma   90.00
#
_symmetry.space_group_name_H-M   'P 1'
#
loop_
_entity.id
_entity.type
_entity.pdbx_description
1 polymer ?
#
loop_
_entity_poly.entity_id
_entity_poly.type
_entity_poly.pdbx_seq_one_letter_code
_entity_poly.pdbx_strand_id
1 'polypeptide(L)'
;VFKGKKMAGHMGDERVTTQNLIVVKTDVERGLLMVRGAVPGSKGGWVVVRDAVKKSPHKDAPRPGGFRAKAAGSGAAESKEQA
;
A
#
# COMPACT_ATOMS: atom_id res chain seq x y z
N VAL A 1 -29.75 -27.20 -16.67
CA VAL A 1 -28.86 -26.02 -16.59
C VAL A 1 -27.43 -26.47 -16.85
N PHE A 2 -26.70 -25.81 -17.75
CA PHE A 2 -25.30 -26.18 -18.05
C PHE A 2 -24.37 -25.77 -16.90
N LYS A 3 -23.44 -26.66 -16.51
CA LYS A 3 -22.42 -26.38 -15.49
C LYS A 3 -21.60 -25.16 -15.91
N GLY A 4 -21.45 -24.19 -15.02
CA GLY A 4 -20.72 -22.94 -15.30
C GLY A 4 -21.56 -21.80 -15.90
N LYS A 5 -22.89 -21.98 -16.04
CA LYS A 5 -23.77 -20.84 -16.37
C LYS A 5 -23.69 -19.82 -15.24
N LYS A 6 -23.22 -18.60 -15.56
CA LYS A 6 -23.20 -17.47 -14.62
C LYS A 6 -24.64 -17.12 -14.22
N MET A 7 -24.93 -17.22 -12.93
CA MET A 7 -26.23 -16.91 -12.31
C MET A 7 -25.97 -16.01 -11.10
N ALA A 8 -27.02 -15.39 -10.56
CA ALA A 8 -26.91 -14.58 -9.35
C ALA A 8 -26.33 -15.40 -8.18
N GLY A 9 -25.52 -14.75 -7.35
CA GLY A 9 -24.86 -15.34 -6.19
C GLY A 9 -24.12 -14.28 -5.38
N HIS A 10 -23.39 -14.70 -4.35
CA HIS A 10 -22.53 -13.80 -3.58
C HIS A 10 -21.39 -13.27 -4.45
N MET A 11 -21.20 -11.95 -4.43
CA MET A 11 -20.15 -11.25 -5.16
C MET A 11 -19.34 -10.40 -4.17
N GLY A 12 -18.02 -10.47 -4.27
CA GLY A 12 -17.11 -9.77 -3.34
C GLY A 12 -16.57 -10.71 -2.26
N ASP A 13 -16.07 -10.12 -1.17
CA ASP A 13 -15.37 -10.82 -0.07
C ASP A 13 -14.19 -11.72 -0.52
N GLU A 14 -13.64 -11.41 -1.68
CA GLU A 14 -12.49 -12.12 -2.24
C GLU A 14 -11.24 -11.25 -2.17
N ARG A 15 -10.10 -11.90 -1.92
CA ARG A 15 -8.81 -11.22 -1.90
C ARG A 15 -8.31 -11.00 -3.32
N VAL A 16 -8.55 -9.80 -3.85
CA VAL A 16 -8.10 -9.39 -5.19
C VAL A 16 -6.78 -8.63 -5.11
N THR A 17 -5.90 -8.81 -6.10
CA THR A 17 -4.65 -8.04 -6.22
C THR A 17 -4.59 -7.36 -7.58
N THR A 18 -4.55 -6.02 -7.59
CA THR A 18 -4.21 -5.25 -8.79
C THR A 18 -2.70 -5.29 -9.01
N GLN A 19 -2.27 -5.78 -10.17
CA GLN A 19 -0.84 -5.98 -10.45
C GLN A 19 -0.24 -4.75 -11.16
N ASN A 20 1.06 -4.53 -10.96
CA ASN A 20 1.87 -3.53 -11.69
C ASN A 20 1.42 -2.07 -11.53
N LEU A 21 0.92 -1.71 -10.36
CA LEU A 21 0.65 -0.30 -10.03
C LEU A 21 1.97 0.47 -9.89
N ILE A 22 1.96 1.74 -10.28
CA ILE A 22 3.15 2.60 -10.27
C ILE A 22 3.17 3.41 -8.97
N VAL A 23 4.27 3.35 -8.23
CA VAL A 23 4.52 4.26 -7.10
C VAL A 23 5.08 5.57 -7.67
N VAL A 24 4.37 6.67 -7.44
CA VAL A 24 4.73 8.00 -7.97
C VAL A 24 5.68 8.72 -7.03
N LYS A 25 5.40 8.64 -5.72
CA LYS A 25 6.19 9.31 -4.69
C LYS A 25 6.08 8.52 -3.38
N THR A 26 7.19 8.50 -2.65
CA THR A 26 7.23 8.03 -1.27
C THR A 26 7.51 9.24 -0.38
N ASP A 27 6.63 9.49 0.58
CA ASP A 27 6.83 10.47 1.64
C ASP A 27 7.31 9.73 2.88
N VAL A 28 8.60 9.83 3.13
CA VAL A 28 9.28 9.07 4.16
C VAL A 28 8.90 9.64 5.53
N GLU A 29 8.84 10.97 5.69
CA GLU A 29 8.50 11.64 6.96
C GLU A 29 7.12 11.24 7.47
N ARG A 30 6.11 11.25 6.60
CA ARG A 30 4.73 10.90 6.97
C ARG A 30 4.42 9.40 6.83
N GLY A 31 5.36 8.62 6.30
CA GLY A 31 5.16 7.19 6.03
C GLY A 31 4.09 6.92 4.97
N LEU A 32 3.91 7.81 4.00
CA LEU A 32 2.89 7.70 2.96
C LEU A 32 3.48 7.19 1.65
N LEU A 33 2.71 6.33 0.97
CA LEU A 33 3.01 5.80 -0.35
C LEU A 33 1.96 6.30 -1.36
N MET A 34 2.38 7.05 -2.37
CA MET A 34 1.48 7.55 -3.41
C MET A 34 1.49 6.59 -4.60
N VAL A 35 0.38 5.89 -4.80
CA VAL A 35 0.20 4.92 -5.88
C VAL A 35 -0.69 5.50 -6.97
N ARG A 36 -0.26 5.39 -8.22
CA ARG A 36 -1.09 5.69 -9.39
C ARG A 36 -1.97 4.48 -9.70
N GLY A 37 -3.28 4.67 -9.58
CA GLY A 37 -4.29 3.68 -9.96
C GLY A 37 -5.27 3.38 -8.82
N ALA A 38 -6.00 2.28 -8.98
CA ALA A 38 -7.00 1.84 -8.00
C ALA A 38 -6.47 0.70 -7.14
N VAL A 39 -6.67 0.83 -5.82
CA VAL A 39 -6.43 -0.23 -4.83
C VAL A 39 -7.76 -0.91 -4.54
N PRO A 40 -7.83 -2.26 -4.58
CA PRO A 40 -9.08 -2.97 -4.32
C PRO A 40 -9.48 -2.83 -2.85
N GLY A 41 -10.78 -2.67 -2.60
CA GLY A 41 -11.34 -2.49 -1.26
C GLY A 41 -11.74 -1.06 -0.94
N SER A 42 -12.24 -0.84 0.26
CA SER A 42 -12.65 0.46 0.77
C SER A 42 -11.48 1.23 1.40
N LYS A 43 -11.64 2.55 1.53
CA LYS A 43 -10.68 3.41 2.23
C LYS A 43 -10.51 2.96 3.68
N GLY A 44 -9.26 2.89 4.16
CA GLY A 44 -8.94 2.49 5.53
C GLY A 44 -8.83 0.99 5.75
N GLY A 45 -9.06 0.17 4.72
CA GLY A 45 -8.79 -1.26 4.76
C GLY A 45 -7.29 -1.57 4.79
N TRP A 46 -6.95 -2.73 5.34
CA TRP A 46 -5.59 -3.25 5.30
C TRP A 46 -5.25 -3.77 3.91
N VAL A 47 -4.07 -3.39 3.42
CA VAL A 47 -3.58 -3.80 2.11
C VAL A 47 -2.18 -4.37 2.22
N VAL A 48 -1.88 -5.38 1.40
CA VAL A 48 -0.55 -5.99 1.32
C VAL A 48 0.13 -5.49 0.06
N VAL A 49 1.22 -4.75 0.22
CA VAL A 49 2.05 -4.26 -0.89
C VAL A 49 3.20 -5.24 -1.11
N ARG A 50 3.43 -5.61 -2.37
CA ARG A 50 4.50 -6.53 -2.80
C ARG A 50 5.17 -5.98 -4.04
N ASP A 51 6.40 -6.38 -4.28
CA ASP A 51 7.11 -6.07 -5.51
C ASP A 51 6.39 -6.66 -6.73
N ALA A 52 6.44 -5.91 -7.84
CA ALA A 52 5.81 -6.32 -9.08
C ALA A 52 6.57 -7.49 -9.72
N VAL A 53 5.86 -8.59 -10.01
CA VAL A 53 6.46 -9.78 -10.63
C VAL A 53 6.67 -9.59 -12.14
N LYS A 54 5.77 -8.86 -12.81
CA LYS A 54 5.73 -8.76 -14.29
C LYS A 54 6.53 -7.59 -14.85
N LYS A 55 7.01 -6.68 -14.01
CA LYS A 55 7.82 -5.53 -14.42
C LYS A 55 9.09 -5.45 -13.59
N SER A 56 10.19 -5.11 -14.25
CA SER A 56 11.46 -4.88 -13.57
C SER A 56 11.33 -3.72 -12.58
N PRO A 57 11.89 -3.84 -11.37
CA PRO A 57 11.93 -2.75 -10.42
C PRO A 57 12.78 -1.59 -10.95
N HIS A 58 12.58 -0.40 -10.38
CA HIS A 58 13.43 0.75 -10.68
C HIS A 58 14.90 0.40 -10.41
N LYS A 59 15.80 0.90 -11.25
CA LYS A 59 17.25 0.63 -11.17
C LYS A 59 17.88 1.08 -9.83
N ASP A 60 17.20 1.98 -9.14
CA ASP A 60 17.69 2.66 -7.93
C ASP A 60 17.06 2.09 -6.64
N ALA A 61 16.28 1.00 -6.76
CA ALA A 61 15.64 0.40 -5.60
C ALA A 61 16.68 -0.33 -4.71
N PRO A 62 16.75 -0.01 -3.41
CA PRO A 62 17.68 -0.67 -2.50
C PRO A 62 17.27 -2.14 -2.29
N ARG A 63 18.22 -3.06 -2.48
CA ARG A 63 18.10 -4.47 -2.07
C ARG A 63 19.00 -4.68 -0.85
N PRO A 64 18.55 -5.32 0.24
CA PRO A 64 17.27 -6.03 0.47
C PRO A 64 16.11 -5.15 0.96
N GLY A 65 16.34 -3.87 1.25
CA GLY A 65 15.31 -2.90 1.61
C GLY A 65 15.91 -1.57 2.06
N GLY A 66 15.17 -0.47 1.86
CA GLY A 66 15.51 0.84 2.42
C GLY A 66 15.10 0.90 3.89
N PHE A 67 15.87 0.25 4.77
CA PHE A 67 15.56 0.24 6.19
C PHE A 67 15.93 1.56 6.83
N ARG A 68 14.99 2.16 7.55
CA ARG A 68 15.33 3.18 8.54
C ARG A 68 16.03 2.48 9.70
N ALA A 69 17.32 2.76 9.90
CA ALA A 69 17.96 2.45 11.15
C ALA A 69 17.19 3.18 12.26
N LYS A 70 16.72 2.44 13.27
CA LYS A 70 15.96 2.99 14.38
C LYS A 70 16.77 4.10 15.05
N ALA A 71 16.41 5.35 14.79
CA ALA A 71 16.86 6.53 15.52
C ALA A 71 15.65 7.21 16.14
N ALA A 72 15.72 7.35 17.47
CA ALA A 72 15.10 8.34 18.33
C ALA A 72 13.61 8.66 18.14
N GLY A 73 12.83 8.40 19.18
CA GLY A 73 11.50 8.98 19.32
C GLY A 73 11.56 10.51 19.27
N SER A 74 10.60 11.10 18.57
CA SER A 74 10.21 12.49 18.72
C SER A 74 8.69 12.55 18.76
N GLY A 75 8.18 12.22 19.94
CA GLY A 75 6.82 12.48 20.38
C GLY A 75 6.88 13.00 21.81
N ALA A 76 7.55 14.14 22.02
CA ALA A 76 7.45 14.91 23.25
C ALA A 76 7.69 16.41 22.94
N ALA A 77 6.68 17.22 23.27
CA ALA A 77 6.65 18.68 23.46
C ALA A 77 6.93 19.53 22.19
N GLU A 78 6.22 20.62 21.86
CA GLU A 78 5.43 21.63 22.60
C GLU A 78 4.29 22.12 21.65
N SER A 79 3.03 22.36 22.03
CA SER A 79 2.57 23.60 22.68
C SER A 79 1.03 23.62 22.81
N LYS A 80 0.54 23.59 24.05
CA LYS A 80 -0.64 24.31 24.56
C LYS A 80 -0.24 24.67 25.99
N GLU A 81 0.18 25.90 26.25
CA GLU A 81 -0.65 27.08 26.52
C GLU A 81 -0.42 27.46 27.99
N GLN A 82 -0.09 28.73 28.18
CA GLN A 82 0.29 29.36 29.44
C GLN A 82 -0.81 29.25 30.49
N ALA A 83 -0.40 29.04 31.74
CA ALA A 83 -1.05 29.56 32.94
C ALA A 83 0.05 29.85 33.98
#